data_AF-A0A319CS86-F1
#
_entry.id   AF-A0A319CS86-F1
#
_cell.length_a   1.000
_cell.length_b   1.000
_cell.length_c   1.000
_cell.angle_alpha   90.00
_cell.angle_beta   90.00
_cell.angle_gamma   90.00
#
_symmetry.space_group_name_H-M   'P 1'
#
loop_
_entity.id
_entity.type
_entity.pdbx_description
1 polymer ?
#
loop_
_entity_poly.entity_id
_entity_poly.type
_entity_poly.pdbx_seq_one_letter_code
_entity_poly.pdbx_strand_id
1 'polypeptide(L)'
;MLFQATLFAALLGTTVASSGSNSKCLSSNTVGAANYQLCCPESQGSGKGTVGDSVFEFTCGQYLTGKSGAGTQHRQVNSAKDCAQLCSSPDCPGASWHSTGKKCFVLGSGNTDYAPYSPAKDWMVLTKSAETPEDPDPEEDCKEFIDAAKETAAAQCTSEKEQQKKECESNKASALTGAKAQCEAEKTQLKEQAATAASQCEADKTAALEQCTAEKEQIHGEEKAKCEAEKAELANGATASAEKCESDKAAALAGASQQCATEKEQLRQEGEAQCKSDKEAASSDCEKEKNEIRQQGDSKLQQCQADKDSAVANANAQCATEKDQLQSQSKSEKDAAASQCEKEKDEIRQQGDSKLQQCQADKDSAVANANAQCATEKDQLQKLVDDARLQCKSEKDAATSQCEKEKDEIRKQGENQLQQSKSQYEAEKAGLQQKIKELEDKTSSVGSGTAGGQWLSVDEKCRSNSWRSLCDGTCSQRQFTLGGVDFQVKCNVRTNGAVEEIWWYRQSILECAEACALNPRCLGVGWRNFGGEPEKGVCHAMIKWDHIYQLVNTAFPHSGGEHLIYAKGRITPTGAPGT
;
A
#
# COMPACT_ATOMS: atom_id res chain seq x y z
N MET A 1 31.53 -8.32 -40.34
CA MET A 1 30.89 -7.70 -41.52
C MET A 1 29.41 -7.57 -41.23
N LEU A 2 28.79 -6.50 -41.75
CA LEU A 2 27.36 -6.15 -41.78
C LEU A 2 26.78 -5.33 -40.61
N PHE A 3 27.01 -4.02 -40.74
CA PHE A 3 26.10 -2.88 -40.59
C PHE A 3 24.69 -3.14 -40.03
N GLN A 4 24.31 -2.36 -39.01
CA GLN A 4 23.12 -1.52 -39.11
C GLN A 4 23.38 -0.15 -38.46
N ALA A 5 23.29 0.87 -39.30
CA ALA A 5 23.18 2.27 -38.92
C ALA A 5 21.71 2.57 -38.61
N THR A 6 21.45 3.36 -37.56
CA THR A 6 20.14 3.98 -37.36
C THR A 6 20.34 5.46 -37.10
N LEU A 7 19.72 6.23 -37.99
CA LEU A 7 19.67 7.69 -38.09
C LEU A 7 19.25 8.35 -36.76
N PHE A 8 20.02 9.34 -36.32
CA PHE A 8 19.54 10.39 -35.42
C PHE A 8 18.82 11.45 -36.26
N ALA A 9 17.50 11.53 -36.14
CA ALA A 9 16.72 12.66 -36.62
C ALA A 9 16.68 13.73 -35.52
N ALA A 10 17.40 14.83 -35.73
CA ALA A 10 17.34 16.03 -34.91
C ALA A 10 16.03 16.78 -35.22
N LEU A 11 15.05 16.69 -34.31
CA LEU A 11 13.95 17.65 -34.25
C LEU A 11 14.36 18.79 -33.30
N LEU A 12 14.67 19.95 -33.88
CA LEU A 12 14.67 21.22 -33.17
C LEU A 12 13.21 21.61 -32.88
N GLY A 13 12.69 21.12 -31.76
CA GLY A 13 11.47 21.65 -31.17
C GLY A 13 11.81 22.88 -30.34
N THR A 14 11.43 24.07 -30.80
CA THR A 14 11.30 25.22 -29.92
C THR A 14 10.23 24.90 -28.87
N THR A 15 10.65 24.52 -27.67
CA THR A 15 9.77 24.42 -26.51
C THR A 15 9.29 25.82 -26.17
N VAL A 16 8.06 26.12 -26.55
CA VAL A 16 7.28 27.17 -25.89
C VAL A 16 7.14 26.70 -24.45
N ALA A 17 7.72 27.46 -23.50
CA ALA A 17 7.59 27.19 -22.09
C ALA A 17 6.10 27.21 -21.72
N SER A 18 5.54 26.02 -21.47
CA SER A 18 4.22 25.82 -20.90
C SER A 18 4.22 26.41 -19.49
N SER A 19 3.94 27.69 -19.42
CA SER A 19 3.58 28.44 -18.21
C SER A 19 2.15 28.03 -17.85
N GLY A 20 2.00 26.99 -17.02
CA GLY A 20 0.65 26.53 -16.67
C GLY A 20 0.49 25.33 -15.74
N SER A 21 1.57 24.72 -15.24
CA SER A 21 1.43 23.66 -14.24
C SER A 21 1.48 24.27 -12.84
N ASN A 22 0.31 24.42 -12.20
CA ASN A 22 0.21 24.60 -10.75
C ASN A 22 0.95 23.44 -10.08
N SER A 23 2.18 23.69 -9.64
CA SER A 23 3.02 22.59 -9.18
C SER A 23 2.51 22.14 -7.81
N LYS A 24 2.21 20.85 -7.66
CA LYS A 24 1.80 20.24 -6.39
C LYS A 24 2.87 20.34 -5.29
N CYS A 25 4.02 20.94 -5.57
CA CYS A 25 5.17 20.92 -4.67
C CYS A 25 5.04 21.89 -3.49
N LEU A 26 4.31 23.00 -3.66
CA LEU A 26 3.99 23.95 -2.58
C LEU A 26 2.78 23.50 -1.75
N SER A 27 1.96 22.57 -2.25
CA SER A 27 0.84 21.96 -1.51
C SER A 27 1.19 20.60 -0.87
N SER A 28 2.25 19.93 -1.32
CA SER A 28 2.72 18.65 -0.80
C SER A 28 3.38 18.73 0.58
N ASN A 29 3.24 17.68 1.37
CA ASN A 29 3.94 17.49 2.66
C ASN A 29 5.30 16.76 2.50
N THR A 30 5.79 16.59 1.27
CA THR A 30 7.10 15.99 1.00
C THR A 30 8.20 16.91 1.52
N VAL A 31 9.35 16.36 1.95
CA VAL A 31 10.46 17.12 2.54
C VAL A 31 11.80 16.95 1.80
N GLY A 32 12.71 17.90 1.98
CA GLY A 32 14.10 17.86 1.52
C GLY A 32 14.23 17.75 0.00
N ALA A 33 15.20 16.96 -0.46
CA ALA A 33 15.47 16.75 -1.88
C ALA A 33 14.26 16.20 -2.66
N ALA A 34 13.42 15.37 -2.04
CA ALA A 34 12.21 14.86 -2.68
C ALA A 34 11.18 15.98 -2.95
N ASN A 35 11.04 16.95 -2.04
CA ASN A 35 10.19 18.12 -2.28
C ASN A 35 10.78 19.03 -3.37
N TYR A 36 12.09 19.20 -3.38
CA TYR A 36 12.77 19.92 -4.47
C TYR A 36 12.52 19.25 -5.83
N GLN A 37 12.63 17.92 -5.93
CA GLN A 37 12.36 17.19 -7.18
C GLN A 37 10.90 17.29 -7.64
N LEU A 38 9.94 17.44 -6.71
CA LEU A 38 8.55 17.71 -7.06
C LEU A 38 8.36 19.11 -7.68
N CYS A 39 9.13 20.11 -7.25
CA CYS A 39 9.13 21.44 -7.85
C CYS A 39 9.99 21.50 -9.13
N CYS A 40 11.08 20.75 -9.15
CA CYS A 40 12.22 20.93 -10.04
C CYS A 40 12.72 19.59 -10.62
N PRO A 41 11.89 18.83 -11.36
CA PRO A 41 12.25 17.49 -11.82
C PRO A 41 13.49 17.44 -12.73
N GLU A 42 13.74 18.52 -13.49
CA GLU A 42 14.91 18.65 -14.37
C GLU A 42 16.02 19.53 -13.78
N SER A 43 15.96 19.85 -12.48
CA SER A 43 16.86 20.79 -11.78
C SER A 43 16.86 22.23 -12.30
N GLN A 44 16.17 22.51 -13.41
CA GLN A 44 15.83 23.81 -13.97
C GLN A 44 14.32 23.83 -14.22
N GLY A 45 13.67 24.97 -13.98
CA GLY A 45 12.22 25.07 -14.09
C GLY A 45 11.67 26.25 -13.29
N SER A 46 10.45 26.65 -13.61
CA SER A 46 9.71 27.67 -12.90
C SER A 46 8.22 27.36 -12.91
N GLY A 47 7.48 27.80 -11.89
CA GLY A 47 6.05 27.62 -11.84
C GLY A 47 5.39 28.48 -10.76
N LYS A 48 4.10 28.25 -10.54
CA LYS A 48 3.30 28.92 -9.51
C LYS A 48 2.74 27.91 -8.51
N GLY A 49 2.49 28.37 -7.29
CA GLY A 49 1.69 27.64 -6.31
C GLY A 49 1.28 28.51 -5.14
N THR A 50 0.25 28.08 -4.43
CA THR A 50 -0.39 28.86 -3.37
C THR A 50 -0.01 28.30 -2.00
N VAL A 51 0.33 29.18 -1.06
CA VAL A 51 0.59 28.84 0.36
C VAL A 51 -0.16 29.83 1.24
N GLY A 52 -1.22 29.35 1.90
CA GLY A 52 -2.19 30.23 2.56
C GLY A 52 -2.92 31.08 1.52
N ASP A 53 -3.02 32.38 1.78
CA ASP A 53 -3.70 33.35 0.88
C ASP A 53 -2.73 34.02 -0.10
N SER A 54 -1.50 33.49 -0.24
CA SER A 54 -0.45 34.08 -1.07
C SER A 54 -0.04 33.15 -2.21
N VAL A 55 0.01 33.69 -3.42
CA VAL A 55 0.54 33.02 -4.60
C VAL A 55 2.04 33.28 -4.69
N PHE A 56 2.83 32.23 -4.87
CA PHE A 56 4.27 32.29 -5.05
C PHE A 56 4.66 31.78 -6.44
N GLU A 57 5.50 32.55 -7.12
CA GLU A 57 6.26 32.09 -8.27
C GLU A 57 7.57 31.47 -7.77
N PHE A 58 7.87 30.26 -8.21
CA PHE A 58 9.12 29.60 -7.86
C PHE A 58 10.01 29.41 -9.08
N THR A 59 11.32 29.52 -8.88
CA THR A 59 12.34 29.29 -9.92
C THR A 59 13.46 28.42 -9.35
N CYS A 60 13.70 27.29 -10.01
CA CYS A 60 14.67 26.27 -9.63
C CYS A 60 16.09 26.64 -10.08
N GLY A 61 17.09 26.15 -9.34
CA GLY A 61 18.49 26.35 -9.66
C GLY A 61 19.02 27.76 -9.36
N GLN A 62 18.32 28.53 -8.52
CA GLN A 62 18.63 29.94 -8.23
C GLN A 62 18.48 30.25 -6.74
N TYR A 63 19.22 31.24 -6.25
CA TYR A 63 18.96 31.90 -4.96
C TYR A 63 19.13 33.42 -5.10
N LEU A 64 18.50 34.19 -4.22
CA LEU A 64 18.57 35.65 -4.19
C LEU A 64 19.71 36.12 -3.27
N THR A 65 20.49 37.09 -3.75
CA THR A 65 21.54 37.74 -2.97
C THR A 65 21.67 39.21 -3.37
N GLY A 66 21.95 40.08 -2.41
CA GLY A 66 22.13 41.53 -2.60
C GLY A 66 23.40 42.05 -1.91
N LYS A 67 23.65 43.35 -2.01
CA LYS A 67 24.74 44.02 -1.27
C LYS A 67 24.55 43.91 0.24
N SER A 68 23.29 43.82 0.67
CA SER A 68 22.89 43.60 2.06
C SER A 68 22.95 42.13 2.51
N GLY A 69 23.44 41.21 1.65
CA GLY A 69 23.53 39.77 1.90
C GLY A 69 22.36 38.97 1.31
N ALA A 70 22.16 37.75 1.80
CA ALA A 70 21.14 36.82 1.30
C ALA A 70 19.75 36.96 1.98
N GLY A 71 19.59 37.92 2.89
CA GLY A 71 18.38 38.05 3.73
C GLY A 71 18.49 37.31 5.08
N THR A 72 17.36 37.21 5.79
CA THR A 72 17.27 36.57 7.11
C THR A 72 17.27 35.05 6.96
N GLN A 73 18.27 34.39 7.53
CA GLN A 73 18.40 32.94 7.44
C GLN A 73 17.60 32.21 8.54
N HIS A 74 16.68 31.35 8.12
CA HIS A 74 15.98 30.37 8.95
C HIS A 74 16.58 28.97 8.71
N ARG A 75 16.86 28.24 9.79
CA ARG A 75 17.42 26.87 9.75
C ARG A 75 16.29 25.86 9.97
N GLN A 76 16.54 24.61 9.58
CA GLN A 76 15.61 23.48 9.75
C GLN A 76 14.30 23.63 8.97
N VAL A 77 14.33 24.34 7.83
CA VAL A 77 13.17 24.50 6.95
C VAL A 77 13.14 23.32 5.97
N ASN A 78 12.22 22.38 6.19
CA ASN A 78 12.24 21.05 5.57
C ASN A 78 11.57 21.00 4.20
N SER A 79 10.77 21.99 3.81
CA SER A 79 10.09 22.02 2.52
C SER A 79 10.06 23.45 1.92
N ALA A 80 9.81 23.53 0.62
CA ALA A 80 9.56 24.77 -0.09
C ALA A 80 8.31 25.49 0.46
N LYS A 81 7.27 24.72 0.80
CA LYS A 81 6.04 25.20 1.45
C LYS A 81 6.35 25.91 2.77
N ASP A 82 7.17 25.32 3.63
CA ASP A 82 7.56 25.94 4.90
C ASP A 82 8.32 27.26 4.68
N CYS A 83 9.18 27.31 3.65
CA CYS A 83 9.92 28.53 3.32
C CYS A 83 9.01 29.63 2.74
N ALA A 84 8.07 29.27 1.88
CA ALA A 84 7.02 30.18 1.40
C ALA A 84 6.17 30.70 2.56
N GLN A 85 5.83 29.84 3.53
CA GLN A 85 5.04 30.22 4.70
C GLN A 85 5.77 31.22 5.60
N LEU A 86 7.09 31.10 5.75
CA LEU A 86 7.91 32.13 6.41
C LEU A 86 7.91 33.46 5.66
N CYS A 87 7.68 33.45 4.34
CA CYS A 87 7.54 34.62 3.49
C CYS A 87 6.06 35.05 3.25
N SER A 88 5.10 34.50 4.00
CA SER A 88 3.69 34.89 3.83
C SER A 88 3.39 36.31 4.34
N SER A 89 4.28 36.92 5.12
CA SER A 89 4.15 38.32 5.58
C SER A 89 3.95 39.28 4.39
N PRO A 90 3.13 40.35 4.51
CA PRO A 90 2.96 41.36 3.45
C PRO A 90 4.27 42.00 3.01
N ASP A 91 5.21 42.08 3.95
CA ASP A 91 6.50 42.76 3.82
C ASP A 91 7.60 41.89 3.19
N CYS A 92 7.29 40.63 2.86
CA CYS A 92 8.26 39.72 2.24
C CYS A 92 8.13 39.72 0.71
N PRO A 93 9.10 40.29 -0.02
CA PRO A 93 9.08 40.27 -1.48
C PRO A 93 9.42 38.89 -2.07
N GLY A 94 10.09 38.04 -1.28
CA GLY A 94 10.46 36.68 -1.68
C GLY A 94 11.40 36.00 -0.69
N ALA A 95 11.74 34.75 -0.99
CA ALA A 95 12.66 33.94 -0.22
C ALA A 95 13.50 33.03 -1.12
N SER A 96 14.57 32.44 -0.58
CA SER A 96 15.36 31.39 -1.23
C SER A 96 15.46 30.18 -0.33
N TRP A 97 15.10 29.01 -0.85
CA TRP A 97 15.15 27.76 -0.13
C TRP A 97 16.26 26.85 -0.66
N HIS A 98 17.05 26.30 0.26
CA HIS A 98 18.08 25.31 -0.04
C HIS A 98 17.66 23.95 0.51
N SER A 99 17.31 23.03 -0.39
CA SER A 99 16.69 21.75 -0.03
C SER A 99 17.64 20.82 0.74
N THR A 100 18.89 20.68 0.28
CA THR A 100 19.93 19.87 0.92
C THR A 100 20.37 20.49 2.26
N GLY A 101 20.50 21.82 2.32
CA GLY A 101 20.91 22.53 3.52
C GLY A 101 19.81 22.76 4.56
N LYS A 102 18.54 22.50 4.20
CA LYS A 102 17.35 22.79 5.04
C LYS A 102 17.34 24.22 5.57
N LYS A 103 17.65 25.18 4.70
CA LYS A 103 17.74 26.61 5.03
C LYS A 103 16.76 27.39 4.15
N CYS A 104 16.11 28.38 4.74
CA CYS A 104 15.31 29.37 4.04
C CYS A 104 15.89 30.74 4.30
N PHE A 105 16.03 31.56 3.27
CA PHE A 105 16.54 32.92 3.35
C PHE A 105 15.41 33.85 2.94
N VAL A 106 14.81 34.52 3.92
CA VAL A 106 13.66 35.41 3.72
C VAL A 106 14.18 36.81 3.47
N LEU A 107 13.73 37.44 2.38
CA LEU A 107 14.17 38.79 2.03
C LEU A 107 13.50 39.84 2.93
N GLY A 108 14.27 40.86 3.34
CA GLY A 108 13.77 41.94 4.17
C GLY A 108 13.03 43.01 3.36
N SER A 109 11.98 43.58 3.93
CA SER A 109 11.25 44.72 3.36
C SER A 109 12.15 45.92 3.12
N GLY A 110 12.04 46.55 1.95
CA GLY A 110 12.75 47.79 1.62
C GLY A 110 14.10 47.60 0.93
N ASN A 111 14.60 46.37 0.82
CA ASN A 111 15.81 46.05 0.05
C ASN A 111 15.43 45.59 -1.36
N THR A 112 15.70 46.45 -2.35
CA THR A 112 15.44 46.17 -3.78
C THR A 112 16.71 45.73 -4.53
N ASP A 113 17.79 45.45 -3.80
CA ASP A 113 19.11 45.13 -4.38
C ASP A 113 19.36 43.63 -4.56
N TYR A 114 18.36 42.79 -4.29
CA TYR A 114 18.46 41.34 -4.48
C TYR A 114 18.40 40.99 -5.97
N ALA A 115 19.40 40.23 -6.42
CA ALA A 115 19.44 39.65 -7.76
C ALA A 115 19.53 38.11 -7.67
N PRO A 116 18.93 37.39 -8.63
CA PRO A 116 19.07 35.95 -8.71
C PRO A 116 20.50 35.58 -9.11
N TYR A 117 21.12 34.71 -8.32
CA TYR A 117 22.39 34.07 -8.63
C TYR A 117 22.13 32.65 -9.14
N SER A 118 22.71 32.33 -10.31
CA SER A 118 22.59 31.03 -10.97
C SER A 118 23.90 30.65 -11.67
N PRO A 119 24.18 29.35 -11.88
CA PRO A 119 23.42 28.19 -11.43
C PRO A 119 23.71 27.87 -9.94
N ALA A 120 22.67 27.48 -9.21
CA ALA A 120 22.78 27.08 -7.80
C ALA A 120 22.04 25.76 -7.56
N LYS A 121 22.80 24.66 -7.49
CA LYS A 121 22.24 23.32 -7.30
C LYS A 121 21.49 23.22 -5.97
N ASP A 122 20.31 22.58 -5.98
CA ASP A 122 19.43 22.35 -4.81
C ASP A 122 18.80 23.63 -4.23
N TRP A 123 18.94 24.77 -4.91
CA TRP A 123 18.35 26.05 -4.53
C TRP A 123 17.13 26.40 -5.37
N MET A 124 16.17 27.07 -4.74
CA MET A 124 14.97 27.59 -5.37
C MET A 124 14.66 28.98 -4.83
N VAL A 125 14.29 29.90 -5.72
CA VAL A 125 13.73 31.21 -5.38
C VAL A 125 12.21 31.09 -5.30
N LEU A 126 11.61 31.77 -4.33
CA LEU A 126 10.16 31.92 -4.14
C LEU A 126 9.85 33.41 -4.13
N THR A 127 9.25 33.94 -5.18
CA THR A 127 8.84 35.34 -5.28
C THR A 127 7.36 35.45 -5.02
N LYS A 128 6.95 36.37 -4.15
CA LYS A 128 5.53 36.58 -3.88
C LYS A 128 4.89 37.29 -5.08
N SER A 129 3.85 36.71 -5.67
CA SER A 129 3.09 37.33 -6.74
C SER A 129 2.17 38.42 -6.18
N ALA A 130 1.89 39.45 -6.97
CA ALA A 130 0.88 40.47 -6.65
C ALA A 130 -0.55 40.00 -6.98
N GLU A 131 -0.70 38.81 -7.57
CA GLU A 131 -1.99 38.19 -7.85
C GLU A 131 -2.68 37.82 -6.54
N THR A 132 -3.89 38.34 -6.36
CA THR A 132 -4.84 37.81 -5.38
C THR A 132 -5.33 36.46 -5.92
N PRO A 133 -5.44 35.41 -5.09
CA PRO A 133 -6.08 34.17 -5.51
C PRO A 133 -7.46 34.53 -6.09
N GLU A 134 -7.73 34.19 -7.35
CA GLU A 134 -9.10 34.25 -7.86
C GLU A 134 -9.94 33.39 -6.92
N ASP A 135 -10.97 33.98 -6.31
CA ASP A 135 -11.90 33.28 -5.41
C ASP A 135 -12.42 32.05 -6.17
N PRO A 136 -12.00 30.82 -5.81
CA PRO A 136 -12.41 29.65 -6.54
C PRO A 136 -13.91 29.45 -6.30
N ASP A 137 -14.67 29.28 -7.39
CA ASP A 137 -16.08 28.92 -7.30
C ASP A 137 -16.19 27.60 -6.50
N PRO A 138 -16.79 27.61 -5.28
CA PRO A 138 -16.80 26.44 -4.40
C PRO A 138 -17.49 25.22 -5.03
N GLU A 139 -18.33 25.42 -6.06
CA GLU A 139 -18.96 24.34 -6.80
C GLU A 139 -17.99 23.62 -7.74
N GLU A 140 -17.00 24.31 -8.29
CA GLU A 140 -16.06 23.73 -9.26
C GLU A 140 -15.00 22.87 -8.56
N ASP A 141 -14.44 23.35 -7.45
CA ASP A 141 -13.52 22.57 -6.60
C ASP A 141 -14.21 21.32 -6.04
N CYS A 142 -15.45 21.44 -5.55
CA CYS A 142 -16.18 20.29 -5.02
C CYS A 142 -16.40 19.22 -6.11
N LYS A 143 -16.68 19.65 -7.34
CA LYS A 143 -16.85 18.75 -8.47
C LYS A 143 -15.53 18.08 -8.87
N GLU A 144 -14.42 18.81 -8.89
CA GLU A 144 -13.10 18.25 -9.20
C GLU A 144 -12.66 17.24 -8.14
N PHE A 145 -12.89 17.50 -6.85
CA PHE A 145 -12.63 16.54 -5.78
C PHE A 145 -13.51 15.29 -5.87
N ILE A 146 -14.80 15.45 -6.19
CA ILE A 146 -15.72 14.31 -6.35
C ILE A 146 -15.34 13.47 -7.56
N ASP A 147 -14.99 14.09 -8.69
CA ASP A 147 -14.64 13.36 -9.90
C ASP A 147 -13.26 12.70 -9.78
N ALA A 148 -12.28 13.33 -9.12
CA ALA A 148 -11.01 12.70 -8.76
C ALA A 148 -11.19 11.54 -7.77
N ALA A 149 -12.11 11.67 -6.80
CA ALA A 149 -12.43 10.59 -5.87
C ALA A 149 -13.12 9.41 -6.57
N LYS A 150 -14.03 9.68 -7.51
CA LYS A 150 -14.67 8.64 -8.34
C LYS A 150 -13.66 7.92 -9.23
N GLU A 151 -12.75 8.66 -9.86
CA GLU A 151 -11.72 8.07 -10.73
C GLU A 151 -10.74 7.21 -9.91
N THR A 152 -10.34 7.69 -8.73
CA THR A 152 -9.51 6.92 -7.79
C THR A 152 -10.23 5.66 -7.31
N ALA A 153 -11.50 5.76 -6.92
CA ALA A 153 -12.30 4.61 -6.49
C ALA A 153 -12.52 3.59 -7.61
N ALA A 154 -12.74 4.05 -8.85
CA ALA A 154 -12.89 3.19 -10.02
C ALA A 154 -11.57 2.46 -10.37
N ALA A 155 -10.43 3.16 -10.31
CA ALA A 155 -9.12 2.57 -10.51
C ALA A 155 -8.80 1.53 -9.42
N GLN A 156 -9.12 1.85 -8.17
CA GLN A 156 -8.89 0.95 -7.03
C GLN A 156 -9.76 -0.30 -7.11
N CYS A 157 -11.05 -0.15 -7.44
CA CYS A 157 -11.95 -1.28 -7.66
C CYS A 157 -11.50 -2.18 -8.84
N THR A 158 -10.98 -1.58 -9.92
CA THR A 158 -10.45 -2.33 -11.07
C THR A 158 -9.19 -3.11 -10.69
N SER A 159 -8.28 -2.49 -9.94
CA SER A 159 -7.06 -3.12 -9.43
C SER A 159 -7.38 -4.30 -8.50
N GLU A 160 -8.29 -4.10 -7.55
CA GLU A 160 -8.71 -5.15 -6.60
C GLU A 160 -9.39 -6.31 -7.32
N LYS A 161 -10.24 -6.03 -8.32
CA LYS A 161 -10.88 -7.06 -9.15
C LYS A 161 -9.85 -7.88 -9.94
N GLU A 162 -8.82 -7.25 -10.51
CA GLU A 162 -7.74 -8.00 -11.17
C GLU A 162 -6.92 -8.83 -10.18
N GLN A 163 -6.64 -8.29 -8.99
CA GLN A 163 -5.90 -9.01 -7.95
C GLN A 163 -6.67 -10.24 -7.48
N GLN A 164 -7.96 -10.11 -7.17
CA GLN A 164 -8.82 -11.24 -6.80
C GLN A 164 -8.93 -12.28 -7.92
N LYS A 165 -8.99 -11.85 -9.19
CA LYS A 165 -8.98 -12.78 -10.33
C LYS A 165 -7.68 -13.59 -10.39
N LYS A 166 -6.52 -12.95 -10.23
CA LYS A 166 -5.21 -13.62 -10.20
C LYS A 166 -5.09 -14.59 -9.03
N GLU A 167 -5.58 -14.20 -7.86
CA GLU A 167 -5.58 -15.06 -6.67
C GLU A 167 -6.50 -16.28 -6.84
N CYS A 168 -7.67 -16.10 -7.44
CA CYS A 168 -8.58 -17.20 -7.79
C CYS A 168 -7.96 -18.16 -8.82
N GLU A 169 -7.29 -17.65 -9.87
CA GLU A 169 -6.59 -18.48 -10.85
C GLU A 169 -5.41 -19.24 -10.22
N SER A 170 -4.65 -18.59 -9.32
CA SER A 170 -3.56 -19.21 -8.57
C SER A 170 -4.04 -20.32 -7.63
N ASN A 171 -5.12 -20.07 -6.89
CA ASN A 171 -5.74 -21.05 -6.00
C ASN A 171 -6.29 -22.24 -6.79
N LYS A 172 -6.93 -21.99 -7.95
CA LYS A 172 -7.37 -23.04 -8.86
C LYS A 172 -6.21 -23.89 -9.37
N ALA A 173 -5.11 -23.27 -9.81
CA ALA A 173 -3.92 -23.98 -10.29
C ALA A 173 -3.28 -24.82 -9.17
N SER A 174 -3.19 -24.26 -7.97
CA SER A 174 -2.63 -24.93 -6.79
C SER A 174 -3.49 -26.14 -6.36
N ALA A 175 -4.82 -25.97 -6.31
CA ALA A 175 -5.74 -27.05 -5.99
C ALA A 175 -5.69 -28.18 -7.03
N LEU A 176 -5.61 -27.84 -8.32
CA LEU A 176 -5.54 -28.82 -9.40
C LEU A 176 -4.20 -29.59 -9.40
N THR A 177 -3.12 -28.91 -9.03
CA THR A 177 -1.79 -29.53 -8.85
C THR A 177 -1.78 -30.45 -7.64
N GLY A 178 -2.36 -30.03 -6.51
CA GLY A 178 -2.51 -30.84 -5.30
C GLY A 178 -3.34 -32.09 -5.55
N ALA A 179 -4.51 -31.95 -6.20
CA ALA A 179 -5.36 -33.08 -6.56
C ALA A 179 -4.66 -34.07 -7.52
N LYS A 180 -3.88 -33.56 -8.49
CA LYS A 180 -3.10 -34.41 -9.40
C LYS A 180 -1.99 -35.16 -8.66
N ALA A 181 -1.28 -34.51 -7.75
CA ALA A 181 -0.25 -35.15 -6.94
C ALA A 181 -0.83 -36.24 -6.03
N GLN A 182 -1.98 -35.95 -5.40
CA GLN A 182 -2.69 -36.92 -4.58
C GLN A 182 -3.16 -38.12 -5.41
N CYS A 183 -3.71 -37.89 -6.60
CA CYS A 183 -4.14 -38.96 -7.51
C CYS A 183 -2.96 -39.86 -7.95
N GLU A 184 -1.79 -39.30 -8.24
CA GLU A 184 -0.61 -40.12 -8.58
C GLU A 184 -0.04 -40.86 -7.36
N ALA A 185 -0.15 -40.29 -6.15
CA ALA A 185 0.22 -40.96 -4.91
C ALA A 185 -0.72 -42.17 -4.63
N GLU A 186 -2.03 -41.97 -4.71
CA GLU A 186 -3.04 -43.02 -4.54
C GLU A 186 -2.86 -44.14 -5.58
N LYS A 187 -2.58 -43.78 -6.84
CA LYS A 187 -2.26 -44.74 -7.91
C LYS A 187 -0.99 -45.54 -7.64
N THR A 188 0.02 -44.92 -7.01
CA THR A 188 1.25 -45.62 -6.61
C THR A 188 0.97 -46.59 -5.47
N GLN A 189 0.20 -46.15 -4.47
CA GLN A 189 -0.22 -46.98 -3.35
C GLN A 189 -1.04 -48.20 -3.80
N LEU A 190 -1.99 -48.01 -4.74
CA LEU A 190 -2.77 -49.10 -5.34
C LEU A 190 -1.88 -50.12 -6.07
N LYS A 191 -0.84 -49.66 -6.79
CA LYS A 191 0.12 -50.58 -7.44
C LYS A 191 0.91 -51.39 -6.41
N GLU A 192 1.31 -50.76 -5.31
CA GLU A 192 2.06 -51.41 -4.24
C GLU A 192 1.18 -52.42 -3.48
N GLN A 193 -0.09 -52.08 -3.23
CA GLN A 193 -1.09 -53.02 -2.69
C GLN A 193 -1.34 -54.19 -3.65
N ALA A 194 -1.47 -53.94 -4.95
CA ALA A 194 -1.62 -55.00 -5.94
C ALA A 194 -0.38 -55.92 -6.02
N ALA A 195 0.83 -55.35 -5.95
CA ALA A 195 2.06 -56.13 -5.90
C ALA A 195 2.15 -56.98 -4.60
N THR A 196 1.75 -56.41 -3.47
CA THR A 196 1.69 -57.12 -2.18
C THR A 196 0.69 -58.27 -2.26
N ALA A 197 -0.53 -58.03 -2.76
CA ALA A 197 -1.56 -59.05 -2.93
C ALA A 197 -1.12 -60.17 -3.90
N ALA A 198 -0.42 -59.83 -4.99
CA ALA A 198 0.14 -60.82 -5.90
C ALA A 198 1.21 -61.69 -5.23
N SER A 199 2.08 -61.08 -4.42
CA SER A 199 3.10 -61.84 -3.66
C SER A 199 2.49 -62.75 -2.59
N GLN A 200 1.43 -62.29 -1.92
CA GLN A 200 0.69 -63.08 -0.95
C GLN A 200 -0.02 -64.26 -1.64
N CYS A 201 -0.65 -64.02 -2.79
CA CYS A 201 -1.28 -65.08 -3.58
C CYS A 201 -0.29 -66.16 -4.04
N GLU A 202 0.92 -65.78 -4.47
CA GLU A 202 1.96 -66.76 -4.81
C GLU A 202 2.48 -67.50 -3.57
N ALA A 203 2.60 -66.84 -2.41
CA ALA A 203 2.98 -67.50 -1.16
C ALA A 203 1.92 -68.50 -0.69
N ASP A 204 0.64 -68.12 -0.73
CA ASP A 204 -0.49 -68.98 -0.36
C ASP A 204 -0.59 -70.17 -1.32
N LYS A 205 -0.34 -69.95 -2.62
CA LYS A 205 -0.24 -71.02 -3.63
C LYS A 205 0.91 -71.98 -3.34
N THR A 206 2.10 -71.49 -2.95
CA THR A 206 3.20 -72.35 -2.52
C THR A 206 2.83 -73.17 -1.28
N ALA A 207 2.24 -72.53 -0.26
CA ALA A 207 1.81 -73.21 0.96
C ALA A 207 0.75 -74.29 0.69
N ALA A 208 -0.21 -74.03 -0.20
CA ALA A 208 -1.22 -75.01 -0.60
C ALA A 208 -0.59 -76.21 -1.35
N LEU A 209 0.43 -75.97 -2.17
CA LEU A 209 1.17 -77.02 -2.88
C LEU A 209 1.98 -77.89 -1.92
N GLU A 210 2.63 -77.28 -0.93
CA GLU A 210 3.35 -77.99 0.14
C GLU A 210 2.39 -78.85 0.97
N GLN A 211 1.24 -78.29 1.36
CA GLN A 211 0.21 -79.03 2.09
C GLN A 211 -0.34 -80.21 1.27
N CYS A 212 -0.64 -79.99 -0.02
CA CYS A 212 -1.10 -81.06 -0.90
C CYS A 212 -0.05 -82.17 -1.08
N THR A 213 1.24 -81.81 -1.08
CA THR A 213 2.34 -82.79 -1.16
C THR A 213 2.44 -83.59 0.14
N ALA A 214 2.32 -82.93 1.30
CA ALA A 214 2.31 -83.58 2.60
C ALA A 214 1.12 -84.55 2.76
N GLU A 215 -0.08 -84.13 2.35
CA GLU A 215 -1.28 -84.99 2.35
C GLU A 215 -1.10 -86.20 1.41
N LYS A 216 -0.49 -86.01 0.23
CA LYS A 216 -0.19 -87.11 -0.69
C LYS A 216 0.81 -88.11 -0.09
N GLU A 217 1.86 -87.64 0.58
CA GLU A 217 2.81 -88.51 1.27
C GLU A 217 2.18 -89.25 2.43
N GLN A 218 1.27 -88.60 3.18
CA GLN A 218 0.50 -89.22 4.24
C GLN A 218 -0.39 -90.34 3.69
N ILE A 219 -1.19 -90.08 2.64
CA ILE A 219 -2.06 -91.08 2.02
C ILE A 219 -1.23 -92.26 1.49
N HIS A 220 -0.11 -91.99 0.81
CA HIS A 220 0.77 -93.05 0.31
C HIS A 220 1.41 -93.85 1.46
N GLY A 221 1.73 -93.20 2.59
CA GLY A 221 2.19 -93.86 3.81
C GLY A 221 1.14 -94.77 4.43
N GLU A 222 -0.10 -94.28 4.54
CA GLU A 222 -1.25 -95.03 5.07
C GLU A 222 -1.62 -96.22 4.17
N GLU A 223 -1.67 -96.03 2.85
CA GLU A 223 -1.93 -97.11 1.88
C GLU A 223 -0.80 -98.14 1.87
N LYS A 224 0.46 -97.72 1.95
CA LYS A 224 1.60 -98.62 2.04
C LYS A 224 1.55 -99.45 3.34
N ALA A 225 1.24 -98.82 4.47
CA ALA A 225 1.08 -99.51 5.75
C ALA A 225 -0.08 -100.51 5.71
N LYS A 226 -1.20 -100.15 5.07
CA LYS A 226 -2.34 -101.05 4.86
C LYS A 226 -1.97 -102.24 3.97
N CYS A 227 -1.26 -102.01 2.88
CA CYS A 227 -0.77 -103.05 1.97
C CYS A 227 0.24 -103.99 2.65
N GLU A 228 1.14 -103.46 3.48
CA GLU A 228 2.06 -104.27 4.28
C GLU A 228 1.33 -105.10 5.36
N ALA A 229 0.26 -104.56 5.96
CA ALA A 229 -0.61 -105.29 6.89
C ALA A 229 -1.38 -106.42 6.19
N GLU A 230 -2.01 -106.15 5.04
CA GLU A 230 -2.69 -107.18 4.23
C GLU A 230 -1.71 -108.26 3.73
N LYS A 231 -0.48 -107.87 3.37
CA LYS A 231 0.59 -108.82 3.01
C LYS A 231 0.99 -109.70 4.20
N ALA A 232 1.03 -109.15 5.42
CA ALA A 232 1.30 -109.92 6.63
C ALA A 232 0.15 -110.89 6.98
N GLU A 233 -1.11 -110.49 6.79
CA GLU A 233 -2.26 -111.39 6.92
C GLU A 233 -2.22 -112.54 5.90
N LEU A 234 -1.87 -112.26 4.64
CA LEU A 234 -1.71 -113.29 3.61
C LEU A 234 -0.55 -114.25 3.92
N ALA A 235 0.57 -113.75 4.47
CA ALA A 235 1.69 -114.57 4.91
C ALA A 235 1.32 -115.48 6.10
N ASN A 236 0.53 -114.96 7.04
CA ASN A 236 -0.01 -115.73 8.18
C ASN A 236 -1.06 -116.78 7.71
N GLY A 237 -1.87 -116.45 6.70
CA GLY A 237 -2.79 -117.40 6.06
C GLY A 237 -2.09 -118.51 5.29
N ALA A 238 -0.95 -118.23 4.66
CA ALA A 238 -0.12 -119.21 3.95
C ALA A 238 0.61 -120.17 4.92
N THR A 239 1.05 -119.70 6.08
CA THR A 239 1.65 -120.54 7.12
C THR A 239 0.61 -121.45 7.79
N ALA A 240 -0.60 -120.95 8.07
CA ALA A 240 -1.71 -121.77 8.56
C ALA A 240 -2.18 -122.84 7.54
N SER A 241 -2.04 -122.56 6.24
CA SER A 241 -2.39 -123.51 5.17
C SER A 241 -1.30 -124.59 4.96
N ALA A 242 -0.03 -124.26 5.21
CA ALA A 242 1.08 -125.22 5.17
C ALA A 242 1.03 -126.22 6.35
N GLU A 243 0.64 -125.79 7.54
CA GLU A 243 0.47 -126.67 8.71
C GLU A 243 -0.71 -127.65 8.55
N LYS A 244 -1.76 -127.27 7.80
CA LYS A 244 -2.89 -128.15 7.46
C LYS A 244 -2.50 -129.23 6.42
N CYS A 245 -1.58 -128.94 5.50
CA CYS A 245 -1.09 -129.89 4.50
C CYS A 245 -0.15 -130.96 5.10
N GLU A 246 0.66 -130.61 6.11
CA GLU A 246 1.50 -131.57 6.84
C GLU A 246 0.67 -132.51 7.75
N SER A 247 -0.45 -132.04 8.32
CA SER A 247 -1.42 -132.87 9.06
C SER A 247 -2.10 -133.93 8.19
N ASP A 248 -2.51 -133.57 6.97
CA ASP A 248 -3.21 -134.50 6.06
C ASP A 248 -2.25 -135.51 5.40
N LYS A 249 -0.96 -135.18 5.30
CA LYS A 249 0.12 -136.09 4.87
C LYS A 249 0.44 -137.16 5.92
N ALA A 250 0.30 -136.85 7.21
CA ALA A 250 0.49 -137.82 8.30
C ALA A 250 -0.68 -138.81 8.44
N ALA A 251 -1.90 -138.42 8.03
CA ALA A 251 -3.08 -139.28 8.06
C ALA A 251 -3.12 -140.34 6.93
N ALA A 252 -2.46 -140.09 5.79
CA ALA A 252 -2.42 -141.03 4.65
C ALA A 252 -1.41 -142.20 4.82
N LEU A 253 -0.48 -142.11 5.77
CA LEU A 253 0.65 -143.05 5.93
C LEU A 253 0.44 -144.15 6.99
N ALA A 254 -0.76 -144.26 7.57
CA ALA A 254 -1.08 -145.28 8.60
C ALA A 254 -1.92 -146.47 8.09
N GLY A 255 -2.25 -146.54 6.79
CA GLY A 255 -3.22 -147.50 6.25
C GLY A 255 -2.68 -148.72 5.49
N ALA A 256 -1.38 -148.82 5.20
CA ALA A 256 -0.87 -149.85 4.27
C ALA A 256 0.35 -150.62 4.81
N SER A 257 0.14 -151.45 5.83
CA SER A 257 1.12 -152.46 6.23
C SER A 257 0.48 -153.69 6.88
N GLN A 258 -0.27 -154.48 6.10
CA GLN A 258 -0.50 -155.89 6.42
C GLN A 258 -0.96 -156.69 5.19
N GLN A 259 -0.09 -157.61 4.73
CA GLN A 259 -0.27 -158.78 3.82
C GLN A 259 0.83 -158.78 2.74
N CYS A 260 2.04 -159.24 3.07
CA CYS A 260 2.53 -160.61 2.85
C CYS A 260 2.49 -161.04 1.37
N ALA A 261 3.62 -161.02 0.66
CA ALA A 261 4.67 -162.06 0.69
C ALA A 261 4.41 -163.34 -0.15
N THR A 262 3.41 -163.33 -1.04
CA THR A 262 3.23 -164.44 -2.01
C THR A 262 2.92 -163.96 -3.44
N GLU A 263 3.49 -162.84 -3.89
CA GLU A 263 3.29 -162.30 -5.26
C GLU A 263 4.61 -161.83 -5.92
N LYS A 264 5.74 -162.40 -5.51
CA LYS A 264 7.07 -161.91 -5.92
C LYS A 264 7.51 -162.29 -7.36
N GLU A 265 6.88 -163.27 -8.01
CA GLU A 265 7.27 -163.69 -9.38
C GLU A 265 6.27 -163.23 -10.46
N GLN A 266 5.05 -162.86 -10.09
CA GLN A 266 4.05 -162.30 -11.03
C GLN A 266 4.24 -160.78 -11.25
N LEU A 267 4.72 -160.07 -10.21
CA LEU A 267 5.05 -158.64 -10.26
C LEU A 267 6.29 -158.28 -11.09
N ARG A 268 7.13 -159.26 -11.51
CA ARG A 268 8.30 -158.98 -12.35
C ARG A 268 7.92 -158.72 -13.81
N GLN A 269 6.84 -159.33 -14.31
CA GLN A 269 6.38 -159.11 -15.69
C GLN A 269 5.30 -158.03 -15.78
N GLU A 270 4.51 -157.80 -14.73
CA GLU A 270 3.56 -156.68 -14.66
C GLU A 270 4.25 -155.35 -14.27
N GLY A 271 5.34 -155.39 -13.49
CA GLY A 271 6.08 -154.19 -13.07
C GLY A 271 6.86 -153.47 -14.20
N GLU A 272 7.36 -154.18 -15.21
CA GLU A 272 8.02 -153.54 -16.36
C GLU A 272 7.02 -152.87 -17.32
N ALA A 273 5.80 -153.41 -17.44
CA ALA A 273 4.73 -152.79 -18.22
C ALA A 273 4.10 -151.59 -17.48
N GLN A 274 3.89 -151.71 -16.17
CA GLN A 274 3.32 -150.63 -15.35
C GLN A 274 4.30 -149.46 -15.17
N CYS A 275 5.60 -149.72 -14.97
CA CYS A 275 6.61 -148.65 -14.84
C CYS A 275 6.80 -147.84 -16.16
N LYS A 276 6.57 -148.48 -17.32
CA LYS A 276 6.57 -147.77 -18.61
C LYS A 276 5.30 -146.93 -18.80
N SER A 277 4.14 -147.47 -18.42
CA SER A 277 2.86 -146.74 -18.41
C SER A 277 2.89 -145.55 -17.45
N ASP A 278 3.41 -145.73 -16.23
CA ASP A 278 3.45 -144.70 -15.19
C ASP A 278 4.47 -143.60 -15.53
N LYS A 279 5.57 -143.94 -16.23
CA LYS A 279 6.53 -142.95 -16.74
C LYS A 279 5.95 -142.13 -17.89
N GLU A 280 5.19 -142.76 -18.79
CA GLU A 280 4.50 -142.05 -19.88
C GLU A 280 3.32 -141.21 -19.34
N ALA A 281 2.60 -141.68 -18.32
CA ALA A 281 1.55 -140.94 -17.62
C ALA A 281 2.12 -139.75 -16.83
N ALA A 282 3.19 -139.94 -16.04
CA ALA A 282 3.84 -138.86 -15.30
C ALA A 282 4.49 -137.82 -16.23
N SER A 283 5.03 -138.24 -17.38
CA SER A 283 5.52 -137.30 -18.39
C SER A 283 4.39 -136.52 -19.05
N SER A 284 3.24 -137.17 -19.30
CA SER A 284 2.04 -136.52 -19.83
C SER A 284 1.43 -135.52 -18.83
N ASP A 285 1.36 -135.89 -17.55
CA ASP A 285 0.84 -135.02 -16.48
C ASP A 285 1.77 -133.83 -16.22
N CYS A 286 3.09 -134.04 -16.25
CA CYS A 286 4.07 -132.95 -16.15
C CYS A 286 3.98 -131.98 -17.34
N GLU A 287 3.80 -132.48 -18.57
CA GLU A 287 3.61 -131.62 -19.74
C GLU A 287 2.26 -130.87 -19.68
N LYS A 288 1.22 -131.50 -19.12
CA LYS A 288 -0.09 -130.88 -18.89
C LYS A 288 -0.02 -129.76 -17.85
N GLU A 289 0.59 -130.03 -16.70
CA GLU A 289 0.75 -129.05 -15.62
C GLU A 289 1.65 -127.87 -16.05
N LYS A 290 2.73 -128.15 -16.79
CA LYS A 290 3.58 -127.11 -17.40
C LYS A 290 2.82 -126.23 -18.40
N ASN A 291 1.91 -126.81 -19.19
CA ASN A 291 1.07 -126.05 -20.11
C ASN A 291 -0.01 -125.24 -19.37
N GLU A 292 -0.58 -125.78 -18.29
CA GLU A 292 -1.53 -125.07 -17.43
C GLU A 292 -0.88 -123.89 -16.71
N ILE A 293 0.33 -124.05 -16.17
CA ILE A 293 1.11 -122.96 -15.57
C ILE A 293 1.45 -121.89 -16.61
N ARG A 294 1.78 -122.28 -17.84
CA ARG A 294 2.06 -121.34 -18.94
C ARG A 294 0.81 -120.55 -19.33
N GLN A 295 -0.34 -121.23 -19.44
CA GLN A 295 -1.63 -120.57 -19.69
C GLN A 295 -2.05 -119.64 -18.55
N GLN A 296 -1.84 -120.03 -17.29
CA GLN A 296 -2.10 -119.16 -16.14
C GLN A 296 -1.16 -117.96 -16.09
N GLY A 297 0.12 -118.15 -16.46
CA GLY A 297 1.10 -117.07 -16.60
C GLY A 297 0.69 -116.06 -17.67
N ASP A 298 0.32 -116.54 -18.86
CA ASP A 298 -0.14 -115.69 -19.96
C ASP A 298 -1.45 -114.97 -19.63
N SER A 299 -2.39 -115.65 -18.95
CA SER A 299 -3.65 -115.05 -18.49
C SER A 299 -3.42 -113.95 -17.43
N LYS A 300 -2.51 -114.16 -16.47
CA LYS A 300 -2.14 -113.13 -15.48
C LYS A 300 -1.39 -111.97 -16.11
N LEU A 301 -0.56 -112.22 -17.11
CA LEU A 301 0.14 -111.16 -17.85
C LEU A 301 -0.85 -110.30 -18.66
N GLN A 302 -1.82 -110.94 -19.31
CA GLN A 302 -2.92 -110.23 -20.00
C GLN A 302 -3.78 -109.42 -19.04
N GLN A 303 -4.10 -109.98 -17.86
CA GLN A 303 -4.85 -109.25 -16.83
C GLN A 303 -4.07 -108.02 -16.33
N CYS A 304 -2.77 -108.17 -16.04
CA CYS A 304 -1.92 -107.07 -15.59
C CYS A 304 -1.80 -105.96 -16.67
N GLN A 305 -1.73 -106.35 -17.94
CA GLN A 305 -1.72 -105.40 -19.05
C GLN A 305 -3.07 -104.67 -19.17
N ALA A 306 -4.20 -105.37 -19.02
CA ALA A 306 -5.53 -104.76 -19.02
C ALA A 306 -5.76 -103.81 -17.83
N ASP A 307 -5.27 -104.17 -16.64
CA ASP A 307 -5.35 -103.35 -15.43
C ASP A 307 -4.50 -102.08 -15.59
N LYS A 308 -3.29 -102.20 -16.16
CA LYS A 308 -2.43 -101.07 -16.49
C LYS A 308 -3.09 -100.13 -17.50
N ASP A 309 -3.65 -100.67 -18.58
CA ASP A 309 -4.29 -99.86 -19.62
C ASP A 309 -5.56 -99.18 -19.08
N SER A 310 -6.33 -99.84 -18.19
CA SER A 310 -7.46 -99.23 -17.47
C SER A 310 -7.01 -98.13 -16.50
N ALA A 311 -5.93 -98.33 -15.76
CA ALA A 311 -5.41 -97.32 -14.84
C ALA A 311 -4.91 -96.07 -15.59
N VAL A 312 -4.24 -96.25 -16.73
CA VAL A 312 -3.80 -95.15 -17.59
C VAL A 312 -5.00 -94.42 -18.21
N ALA A 313 -6.01 -95.16 -18.67
CA ALA A 313 -7.24 -94.55 -19.20
C ALA A 313 -7.97 -93.72 -18.13
N ASN A 314 -8.10 -94.24 -16.91
CA ASN A 314 -8.72 -93.52 -15.79
C ASN A 314 -7.94 -92.27 -15.38
N ALA A 315 -6.61 -92.37 -15.27
CA ALA A 315 -5.76 -91.22 -14.94
C ALA A 315 -5.85 -90.11 -16.00
N ASN A 316 -5.88 -90.48 -17.29
CA ASN A 316 -6.05 -89.52 -18.38
C ASN A 316 -7.45 -88.87 -18.36
N ALA A 317 -8.50 -89.64 -18.03
CA ALA A 317 -9.85 -89.11 -17.89
C ALA A 317 -10.00 -88.14 -16.70
N GLN A 318 -9.38 -88.45 -15.56
CA GLN A 318 -9.33 -87.55 -14.41
C GLN A 318 -8.57 -86.26 -14.75
N CYS A 319 -7.39 -86.36 -15.36
CA CYS A 319 -6.60 -85.19 -15.75
C CYS A 319 -7.34 -84.28 -16.75
N ALA A 320 -8.07 -84.87 -17.70
CA ALA A 320 -8.93 -84.11 -18.61
C ALA A 320 -10.06 -83.37 -17.86
N THR A 321 -10.70 -84.04 -16.90
CA THR A 321 -11.77 -83.47 -16.08
C THR A 321 -11.27 -82.32 -15.20
N GLU A 322 -10.13 -82.49 -14.54
CA GLU A 322 -9.50 -81.46 -13.72
C GLU A 322 -9.06 -80.26 -14.56
N LYS A 323 -8.52 -80.50 -15.75
CA LYS A 323 -8.16 -79.43 -16.70
C LYS A 323 -9.38 -78.60 -17.09
N ASP A 324 -10.49 -79.24 -17.41
CA ASP A 324 -11.73 -78.56 -17.78
C ASP A 324 -12.33 -77.80 -16.58
N GLN A 325 -12.26 -78.36 -15.37
CA GLN A 325 -12.65 -77.67 -14.14
C GLN A 325 -11.81 -76.40 -13.91
N LEU A 326 -10.49 -76.49 -14.01
CA LEU A 326 -9.60 -75.34 -13.83
C LEU A 326 -9.82 -74.25 -14.89
N GLN A 327 -10.07 -74.65 -16.15
CA GLN A 327 -10.42 -73.69 -17.20
C GLN A 327 -11.75 -73.00 -16.92
N SER A 328 -12.75 -73.73 -16.42
CA SER A 328 -14.05 -73.17 -16.06
C SER A 328 -13.98 -72.22 -14.86
N GLN A 329 -13.22 -72.58 -13.82
CA GLN A 329 -12.98 -71.74 -12.65
C GLN A 329 -12.27 -70.45 -13.04
N SER A 330 -11.16 -70.53 -13.77
CA SER A 330 -10.38 -69.36 -14.21
C SER A 330 -11.22 -68.41 -15.07
N LYS A 331 -12.11 -68.94 -15.92
CA LYS A 331 -13.03 -68.12 -16.69
C LYS A 331 -14.05 -67.41 -15.78
N SER A 332 -14.63 -68.12 -14.82
CA SER A 332 -15.60 -67.54 -13.88
C SER A 332 -14.97 -66.45 -13.00
N GLU A 333 -13.73 -66.64 -12.54
CA GLU A 333 -13.00 -65.68 -11.73
C GLU A 333 -12.66 -64.43 -12.55
N LYS A 334 -12.26 -64.60 -13.81
CA LYS A 334 -12.02 -63.48 -14.72
C LYS A 334 -13.28 -62.66 -14.98
N ASP A 335 -14.42 -63.33 -15.19
CA ASP A 335 -15.71 -62.66 -15.43
C ASP A 335 -16.19 -61.96 -14.13
N ALA A 336 -15.99 -62.57 -12.96
CA ALA A 336 -16.28 -61.96 -11.67
C ALA A 336 -15.40 -60.72 -11.41
N ALA A 337 -14.09 -60.80 -11.66
CA ALA A 337 -13.17 -59.69 -11.51
C ALA A 337 -13.49 -58.53 -12.47
N ALA A 338 -13.86 -58.84 -13.72
CA ALA A 338 -14.29 -57.84 -14.69
C ALA A 338 -15.59 -57.14 -14.26
N SER A 339 -16.56 -57.91 -13.75
CA SER A 339 -17.81 -57.36 -13.21
C SER A 339 -17.57 -56.48 -11.98
N GLN A 340 -16.63 -56.85 -11.11
CA GLN A 340 -16.29 -56.07 -9.94
C GLN A 340 -15.60 -54.76 -10.32
N CYS A 341 -14.68 -54.80 -11.29
CA CYS A 341 -14.00 -53.61 -11.82
C CYS A 341 -14.98 -52.59 -12.42
N GLU A 342 -15.97 -53.02 -13.22
CA GLU A 342 -16.98 -52.08 -13.74
C GLU A 342 -17.87 -51.51 -12.63
N LYS A 343 -18.21 -52.31 -11.61
CA LYS A 343 -18.97 -51.82 -10.45
C LYS A 343 -18.21 -50.73 -9.68
N GLU A 344 -16.93 -50.96 -9.37
CA GLU A 344 -16.08 -49.99 -8.69
C GLU A 344 -15.89 -48.71 -9.52
N LYS A 345 -15.75 -48.86 -10.84
CA LYS A 345 -15.63 -47.72 -11.76
C LYS A 345 -16.90 -46.87 -11.80
N ASP A 346 -18.07 -47.48 -11.77
CA ASP A 346 -19.34 -46.75 -11.71
C ASP A 346 -19.56 -46.11 -10.33
N GLU A 347 -19.16 -46.75 -9.23
CA GLU A 347 -19.18 -46.15 -7.90
C GLU A 347 -18.25 -44.92 -7.81
N ILE A 348 -17.04 -44.99 -8.38
CA ILE A 348 -16.11 -43.86 -8.45
C ILE A 348 -16.71 -42.71 -9.28
N ARG A 349 -17.37 -43.00 -10.40
CA ARG A 349 -18.07 -41.98 -11.20
C ARG A 349 -19.18 -41.31 -10.40
N GLN A 350 -20.02 -42.08 -9.72
CA GLN A 350 -21.10 -41.54 -8.89
C GLN A 350 -20.56 -40.68 -7.74
N GLN A 351 -19.48 -41.11 -7.07
CA GLN A 351 -18.82 -40.30 -6.04
C GLN A 351 -18.22 -39.01 -6.62
N GLY A 352 -17.64 -39.07 -7.82
CA GLY A 352 -17.12 -37.91 -8.53
C GLY A 352 -18.22 -36.88 -8.85
N ASP A 353 -19.34 -37.34 -9.41
CA ASP A 353 -20.48 -36.49 -9.75
C ASP A 353 -21.13 -35.88 -8.49
N SER A 354 -21.26 -36.66 -7.42
CA SER A 354 -21.77 -36.18 -6.14
C SER A 354 -20.87 -35.09 -5.53
N LYS A 355 -19.55 -35.29 -5.52
CA LYS A 355 -18.59 -34.26 -5.07
C LYS A 355 -18.62 -33.00 -5.95
N LEU A 356 -18.79 -33.16 -7.27
CA LEU A 356 -18.90 -32.03 -8.19
C LEU A 356 -20.16 -31.21 -7.93
N GLN A 357 -21.30 -31.88 -7.71
CA GLN A 357 -22.56 -31.22 -7.33
C GLN A 357 -22.45 -30.51 -5.98
N GLN A 358 -21.81 -31.13 -4.98
CA GLN A 358 -21.56 -30.50 -3.68
C GLN A 358 -20.72 -29.23 -3.84
N CYS A 359 -19.62 -29.30 -4.60
CA CYS A 359 -18.75 -28.15 -4.85
C CYS A 359 -19.49 -27.01 -5.57
N GLN A 360 -20.38 -27.35 -6.51
CA GLN A 360 -21.22 -26.36 -7.18
C GLN A 360 -22.23 -25.71 -6.22
N ALA A 361 -22.86 -26.49 -5.34
CA ALA A 361 -23.78 -25.97 -4.32
C ALA A 361 -23.07 -25.09 -3.28
N ASP A 362 -21.87 -25.47 -2.84
CA ASP A 362 -21.04 -24.70 -1.91
C ASP A 362 -20.62 -23.36 -2.55
N LYS A 363 -20.23 -23.39 -3.83
CA LYS A 363 -19.92 -22.19 -4.61
C LYS A 363 -21.13 -21.26 -4.69
N ASP A 364 -22.29 -21.78 -5.07
CA ASP A 364 -23.50 -20.97 -5.24
C ASP A 364 -23.97 -20.39 -3.89
N SER A 365 -23.83 -21.15 -2.79
CA SER A 365 -24.09 -20.68 -1.44
C SER A 365 -23.11 -19.58 -1.00
N ALA A 366 -21.81 -19.73 -1.30
CA ALA A 366 -20.81 -18.72 -1.00
C ALA A 366 -21.06 -17.41 -1.77
N VAL A 367 -21.44 -17.51 -3.05
CA VAL A 367 -21.81 -16.34 -3.88
C VAL A 367 -23.08 -15.67 -3.34
N ALA A 368 -24.10 -16.44 -2.96
CA ALA A 368 -25.32 -15.89 -2.36
C ALA A 368 -25.03 -15.14 -1.04
N ASN A 369 -24.21 -15.72 -0.17
CA ASN A 369 -23.82 -15.10 1.09
C ASN A 369 -23.00 -13.82 0.88
N ALA A 370 -22.04 -13.83 -0.05
CA ALA A 370 -21.25 -12.65 -0.40
C ALA A 370 -22.13 -11.52 -0.96
N ASN A 371 -23.09 -11.84 -1.82
CA ASN A 371 -24.03 -10.86 -2.35
C ASN A 371 -24.95 -10.27 -1.27
N ALA A 372 -25.43 -11.10 -0.33
CA ALA A 372 -26.24 -10.64 0.80
C ALA A 372 -25.45 -9.72 1.74
N GLN A 373 -24.18 -10.06 2.00
CA GLN A 373 -23.28 -9.22 2.79
C GLN A 373 -23.02 -7.88 2.10
N CYS A 374 -22.71 -7.88 0.80
CA CYS A 374 -22.50 -6.67 0.00
C CYS A 374 -23.75 -5.77 -0.02
N ALA A 375 -24.95 -6.34 -0.13
CA ALA A 375 -26.20 -5.58 -0.03
C ALA A 375 -26.36 -4.93 1.35
N THR A 376 -26.04 -5.66 2.42
CA THR A 376 -26.11 -5.13 3.80
C THR A 376 -25.12 -3.99 4.03
N GLU A 377 -23.87 -4.14 3.56
CA GLU A 377 -22.84 -3.11 3.67
C GLU A 377 -23.19 -1.87 2.85
N LYS A 378 -23.78 -2.06 1.66
CA LYS A 378 -24.29 -0.96 0.83
C LYS A 378 -25.39 -0.16 1.55
N ASP A 379 -26.35 -0.84 2.19
CA ASP A 379 -27.42 -0.18 2.92
C ASP A 379 -26.89 0.57 4.17
N GLN A 380 -25.88 0.01 4.86
CA GLN A 380 -25.21 0.68 5.97
C GLN A 380 -24.46 1.94 5.52
N LEU A 381 -23.72 1.86 4.41
CA LEU A 381 -23.03 3.02 3.84
C LEU A 381 -24.01 4.10 3.39
N GLN A 382 -25.11 3.71 2.75
CA GLN A 382 -26.16 4.66 2.35
C GLN A 382 -26.73 5.40 3.56
N LYS A 383 -27.00 4.67 4.65
CA LYS A 383 -27.48 5.26 5.91
C LYS A 383 -26.47 6.25 6.51
N LEU A 384 -25.18 5.90 6.54
CA LEU A 384 -24.12 6.80 7.02
C LEU A 384 -24.04 8.09 6.19
N VAL A 385 -24.19 7.99 4.87
CA VAL A 385 -24.21 9.15 3.98
C VAL A 385 -25.42 10.04 4.25
N ASP A 386 -26.59 9.45 4.46
CA ASP A 386 -27.82 10.20 4.78
C ASP A 386 -27.72 10.89 6.16
N ASP A 387 -27.18 10.21 7.16
CA ASP A 387 -26.93 10.76 8.50
C ASP A 387 -25.93 11.93 8.44
N ALA A 388 -24.81 11.77 7.72
CA ALA A 388 -23.82 12.83 7.53
C ALA A 388 -24.41 14.05 6.79
N ARG A 389 -25.26 13.79 5.80
CA ARG A 389 -25.96 14.86 5.05
C ARG A 389 -26.94 15.62 5.94
N LEU A 390 -27.68 14.92 6.80
CA LEU A 390 -28.57 15.55 7.78
C LEU A 390 -27.80 16.38 8.80
N GLN A 391 -26.67 15.87 9.29
CA GLN A 391 -25.79 16.59 10.22
C GLN A 391 -25.25 17.87 9.56
N CYS A 392 -24.67 17.78 8.36
CA CYS A 392 -24.15 18.93 7.62
C CYS A 392 -25.24 19.98 7.37
N LYS A 393 -26.47 19.55 7.04
CA LYS A 393 -27.61 20.47 6.92
C LYS A 393 -27.93 21.18 8.24
N SER A 394 -27.95 20.45 9.35
CA SER A 394 -28.23 21.03 10.67
C SER A 394 -27.15 22.03 11.12
N GLU A 395 -25.88 21.72 10.85
CA GLU A 395 -24.75 22.60 11.15
C GLU A 395 -24.78 23.86 10.28
N LYS A 396 -25.13 23.73 8.99
CA LYS A 396 -25.36 24.87 8.10
C LYS A 396 -26.49 25.78 8.59
N ASP A 397 -27.61 25.20 9.00
CA ASP A 397 -28.77 25.95 9.51
C ASP A 397 -28.40 26.66 10.83
N ALA A 398 -27.64 26.00 11.71
CA ALA A 398 -27.13 26.59 12.96
C ALA A 398 -26.15 27.75 12.69
N ALA A 399 -25.19 27.57 11.78
CA ALA A 399 -24.24 28.60 11.39
C ALA A 399 -24.94 29.81 10.76
N THR A 400 -25.95 29.58 9.91
CA THR A 400 -26.78 30.64 9.31
C THR A 400 -27.54 31.40 10.40
N SER A 401 -28.14 30.70 11.36
CA SER A 401 -28.82 31.32 12.50
C SER A 401 -27.87 32.14 13.38
N GLN A 402 -26.65 31.66 13.60
CA GLN A 402 -25.64 32.38 14.36
C GLN A 402 -25.18 33.65 13.62
N CYS A 403 -24.92 33.56 12.32
CA CYS A 403 -24.54 34.70 11.49
C CYS A 403 -25.60 35.82 11.52
N GLU A 404 -26.88 35.48 11.40
CA GLU A 404 -27.95 36.50 11.50
C GLU A 404 -28.05 37.11 12.90
N LYS A 405 -27.81 36.33 13.97
CA LYS A 405 -27.75 36.87 15.34
C LYS A 405 -26.59 37.85 15.53
N GLU A 406 -25.39 37.48 15.10
CA GLU A 406 -24.18 38.32 15.20
C GLU A 406 -24.34 39.60 14.38
N LYS A 407 -24.93 39.51 13.19
CA LYS A 407 -25.25 40.66 12.33
C LYS A 407 -26.23 41.63 12.99
N ASP A 408 -27.28 41.14 13.64
CA ASP A 408 -28.21 41.98 14.39
C ASP A 408 -27.57 42.61 15.63
N GLU A 409 -26.65 41.89 16.29
CA GLU A 409 -25.90 42.42 17.43
C GLU A 409 -24.94 43.53 17.02
N ILE A 410 -24.21 43.35 15.90
CA ILE A 410 -23.35 44.39 15.30
C ILE A 410 -24.19 45.61 14.91
N ARG A 411 -25.38 45.42 14.32
CA ARG A 411 -26.30 46.53 14.00
C ARG A 411 -26.67 47.32 15.26
N LYS A 412 -27.07 46.63 16.34
CA LYS A 412 -27.39 47.28 17.64
C LYS A 412 -26.19 47.99 18.25
N GLN A 413 -25.00 47.40 18.19
CA GLN A 413 -23.78 48.05 18.68
C GLN A 413 -23.47 49.31 17.89
N GLY A 414 -23.60 49.28 16.56
CA GLY A 414 -23.44 50.45 15.69
C GLY A 414 -24.44 51.56 16.00
N GLU A 415 -25.72 51.22 16.20
CA GLU A 415 -26.75 52.19 16.59
C GLU A 415 -26.45 52.83 17.96
N ASN A 416 -26.01 52.03 18.94
CA ASN A 416 -25.63 52.53 20.26
C ASN A 416 -24.41 53.46 20.19
N GLN A 417 -23.37 53.09 19.43
CA GLN A 417 -22.18 53.94 19.23
C GLN A 417 -22.52 55.26 18.52
N LEU A 418 -23.42 55.20 17.52
CA LEU A 418 -23.90 56.39 16.83
C LEU A 418 -24.67 57.31 17.79
N GLN A 419 -25.52 56.75 18.65
CA GLN A 419 -26.29 57.51 19.64
C GLN A 419 -25.39 58.12 20.72
N GLN A 420 -24.35 57.40 21.15
CA GLN A 420 -23.35 57.89 22.07
C GLN A 420 -22.55 59.05 21.46
N SER A 421 -22.09 58.90 20.21
CA SER A 421 -21.39 59.95 19.47
C SER A 421 -22.26 61.20 19.28
N LYS A 422 -23.55 61.03 18.96
CA LYS A 422 -24.50 62.16 18.87
C LYS A 422 -24.67 62.89 20.21
N SER A 423 -24.77 62.14 21.30
CA SER A 423 -24.92 62.72 22.64
C SER A 423 -23.66 63.46 23.08
N GLN A 424 -22.47 62.91 22.79
CA GLN A 424 -21.19 63.59 23.00
C GLN A 424 -21.10 64.87 22.18
N TYR A 425 -21.45 64.82 20.90
CA TYR A 425 -21.43 65.99 20.02
C TYR A 425 -22.35 67.11 20.52
N GLU A 426 -23.59 66.81 20.91
CA GLU A 426 -24.49 67.83 21.45
C GLU A 426 -24.00 68.38 22.80
N ALA A 427 -23.39 67.55 23.64
CA ALA A 427 -22.78 68.00 24.90
C ALA A 427 -21.57 68.92 24.67
N GLU A 428 -20.68 68.57 23.74
CA GLU A 428 -19.54 69.41 23.35
C GLU A 428 -20.02 70.72 22.74
N LYS A 429 -21.01 70.69 21.85
CA LYS A 429 -21.62 71.87 21.26
C LYS A 429 -22.23 72.80 22.31
N ALA A 430 -22.98 72.27 23.27
CA ALA A 430 -23.52 73.06 24.38
C ALA A 430 -22.40 73.66 25.24
N GLY A 431 -21.36 72.88 25.55
CA GLY A 431 -20.19 73.35 26.30
C GLY A 431 -19.40 74.45 25.57
N LEU A 432 -19.25 74.34 24.25
CA LEU A 432 -18.63 75.37 23.42
C LEU A 432 -19.48 76.63 23.35
N GLN A 433 -20.81 76.50 23.19
CA GLN A 433 -21.72 77.64 23.22
C GLN A 433 -21.68 78.38 24.56
N GLN A 434 -21.59 77.66 25.68
CA GLN A 434 -21.42 78.26 27.00
C GLN A 434 -20.08 79.02 27.11
N LYS A 435 -18.97 78.42 26.65
CA LYS A 435 -17.67 79.09 26.63
C LYS A 435 -17.66 80.35 25.78
N ILE A 436 -18.32 80.32 24.62
CA ILE A 436 -18.48 81.51 23.76
C ILE A 436 -19.21 82.61 24.53
N LYS A 437 -20.34 82.29 25.17
CA LYS A 437 -21.09 83.27 25.96
C LYS A 437 -20.28 83.84 27.13
N GLU A 438 -19.54 83.00 27.86
CA GLU A 438 -18.63 83.47 28.92
C GLU A 438 -17.51 84.37 28.39
N LEU A 439 -17.00 84.10 27.19
CA LEU A 439 -15.98 84.94 26.53
C LEU A 439 -16.58 86.26 26.03
N GLU A 440 -17.81 86.25 25.50
CA GLU A 440 -18.57 87.45 25.09
C GLU A 440 -18.90 88.35 26.30
N ASP A 441 -19.33 87.74 27.41
CA ASP A 441 -19.60 88.45 28.66
C ASP A 441 -18.30 89.04 29.26
N LYS A 442 -17.17 88.31 29.18
CA LYS A 442 -15.85 88.81 29.60
C LYS A 442 -15.29 89.89 28.68
N THR A 443 -15.58 89.85 27.38
CA THR A 443 -15.16 90.90 26.43
C THR A 443 -16.02 92.16 26.56
N SER A 444 -17.24 92.06 27.10
CA SER A 444 -18.10 93.20 27.41
C SER A 444 -17.69 93.98 28.68
N SER A 445 -16.78 93.46 29.51
CA SER A 445 -16.30 94.10 30.75
C SER A 445 -14.84 94.58 30.71
N VAL A 446 -14.17 94.50 29.56
CA VAL A 446 -12.79 94.95 29.38
C VAL A 446 -12.76 95.91 28.20
N GLY A 447 -12.45 97.18 28.47
CA GLY A 447 -12.33 98.20 27.45
C GLY A 447 -11.39 97.78 26.33
N SER A 448 -11.87 97.93 25.09
CA SER A 448 -11.12 98.11 23.85
C SER A 448 -9.69 97.56 23.86
N GLY A 449 -9.56 96.24 23.76
CA GLY A 449 -8.30 95.55 23.52
C GLY A 449 -8.45 94.59 22.35
N THR A 450 -8.16 95.08 21.15
CA THR A 450 -8.08 94.32 19.90
C THR A 450 -7.21 93.07 20.10
N ALA A 451 -7.84 91.91 20.17
CA ALA A 451 -7.19 90.60 20.24
C ALA A 451 -7.59 89.75 19.03
N GLY A 452 -7.40 90.29 17.83
CA GLY A 452 -6.84 89.50 16.75
C GLY A 452 -5.33 89.68 16.85
N GLY A 453 -4.53 88.61 16.83
CA GLY A 453 -3.07 88.65 16.77
C GLY A 453 -2.62 89.39 15.51
N GLN A 454 -2.70 90.70 15.56
CA GLN A 454 -2.46 91.59 14.46
C GLN A 454 -0.95 91.81 14.44
N TRP A 455 -0.37 91.58 13.27
CA TRP A 455 1.04 91.63 12.89
C TRP A 455 1.75 92.98 13.14
N LEU A 456 1.27 93.79 14.09
CA LEU A 456 1.54 95.20 14.31
C LEU A 456 3.02 95.51 14.61
N SER A 457 3.82 94.52 15.01
CA SER A 457 5.26 94.69 15.29
C SER A 457 6.19 94.08 14.24
N VAL A 458 5.66 93.52 13.15
CA VAL A 458 6.46 92.98 12.03
C VAL A 458 6.53 94.04 10.94
N ASP A 459 7.73 94.54 10.64
CA ASP A 459 7.98 95.46 9.51
C ASP A 459 7.38 94.86 8.23
N GLU A 460 6.64 95.66 7.46
CA GLU A 460 5.98 95.24 6.23
C GLU A 460 6.95 94.57 5.25
N LYS A 461 8.22 94.99 5.24
CA LYS A 461 9.29 94.38 4.43
C LYS A 461 9.67 92.96 4.86
N CYS A 462 9.31 92.56 6.08
CA CYS A 462 9.54 91.23 6.66
C CYS A 462 8.38 90.27 6.45
N ARG A 463 7.22 90.75 5.97
CA ARG A 463 6.00 89.96 5.76
C ARG A 463 5.96 89.19 4.45
N SER A 464 7.00 89.30 3.63
CA SER A 464 7.02 88.60 2.33
C SER A 464 6.98 87.09 2.51
N ASN A 465 6.44 86.41 1.51
CA ASN A 465 6.31 84.95 1.48
C ASN A 465 7.65 84.24 1.25
N SER A 466 8.79 84.91 1.44
CA SER A 466 10.10 84.38 1.10
C SER A 466 11.09 84.57 2.23
N TRP A 467 11.75 83.48 2.61
CA TRP A 467 12.89 83.52 3.54
C TRP A 467 13.99 84.47 3.04
N ARG A 468 14.10 84.70 1.72
CA ARG A 468 15.14 85.58 1.15
C ARG A 468 15.07 86.98 1.74
N SER A 469 13.87 87.56 1.84
CA SER A 469 13.70 88.92 2.38
C SER A 469 14.15 89.04 3.84
N LEU A 470 14.05 87.96 4.61
CA LEU A 470 14.54 87.90 6.00
C LEU A 470 16.07 87.79 6.10
N CYS A 471 16.74 87.34 5.03
CA CYS A 471 18.16 87.01 5.03
C CYS A 471 19.03 87.87 4.10
N ASP A 472 18.44 88.55 3.11
CA ASP A 472 19.14 89.40 2.13
C ASP A 472 19.31 90.87 2.59
N GLY A 473 18.78 91.21 3.76
CA GLY A 473 18.87 92.55 4.36
C GLY A 473 17.68 93.47 4.03
N THR A 474 16.72 93.02 3.21
CA THR A 474 15.50 93.78 2.90
C THR A 474 14.63 93.99 4.14
N CYS A 475 14.49 92.94 4.94
CA CYS A 475 13.98 93.02 6.30
C CYS A 475 15.14 93.31 7.26
N SER A 476 15.03 94.37 8.07
CA SER A 476 16.01 94.69 9.12
C SER A 476 15.73 93.97 10.44
N GLN A 477 14.49 93.50 10.63
CA GLN A 477 14.07 92.78 11.82
C GLN A 477 14.66 91.37 11.86
N ARG A 478 15.29 91.03 12.98
CA ARG A 478 15.88 89.69 13.20
C ARG A 478 15.21 88.92 14.34
N GLN A 479 14.24 89.55 15.01
CA GLN A 479 13.49 88.98 16.12
C GLN A 479 12.01 89.35 16.00
N PHE A 480 11.14 88.36 16.22
CA PHE A 480 9.69 88.51 16.16
C PHE A 480 9.07 87.84 17.37
N THR A 481 7.99 88.38 17.90
CA THR A 481 7.18 87.70 18.90
C THR A 481 5.87 87.32 18.24
N LEU A 482 5.62 86.01 18.06
CA LEU A 482 4.43 85.47 17.40
C LEU A 482 3.77 84.48 18.35
N GLY A 483 2.46 84.61 18.59
CA GLY A 483 1.73 83.76 19.53
C GLY A 483 2.34 83.71 20.95
N GLY A 484 3.01 84.79 21.39
CA GLY A 484 3.71 84.85 22.68
C GLY A 484 5.06 84.14 22.72
N VAL A 485 5.59 83.69 21.58
CA VAL A 485 6.90 83.02 21.46
C VAL A 485 7.87 83.92 20.70
N ASP A 486 9.06 84.12 21.28
CA ASP A 486 10.13 84.88 20.65
C ASP A 486 10.87 84.01 19.62
N PHE A 487 10.78 84.43 18.37
CA PHE A 487 11.47 83.86 17.23
C PHE A 487 12.68 84.70 16.85
N GLN A 488 13.76 84.04 16.47
CA GLN A 488 14.97 84.67 15.97
C GLN A 488 15.31 84.14 14.57
N VAL A 489 15.62 85.06 13.66
CA VAL A 489 16.06 84.74 12.31
C VAL A 489 17.53 84.37 12.34
N LYS A 490 17.87 83.17 11.87
CA LYS A 490 19.23 82.82 11.48
C LYS A 490 19.24 82.25 10.07
N CYS A 491 20.15 82.79 9.27
CA CYS A 491 20.31 82.42 7.88
C CYS A 491 21.40 81.34 7.75
N ASN A 492 21.23 80.40 6.81
CA ASN A 492 22.18 79.31 6.54
C ASN A 492 22.43 78.38 7.76
N VAL A 493 21.36 78.06 8.49
CA VAL A 493 21.42 77.12 9.63
C VAL A 493 20.33 76.06 9.50
N ARG A 494 20.64 74.85 9.95
CA ARG A 494 19.67 73.75 10.11
C ARG A 494 19.66 73.29 11.57
N THR A 495 18.51 72.77 12.00
CA THR A 495 18.39 72.05 13.27
C THR A 495 18.92 70.63 13.09
N ASN A 496 19.87 70.18 13.92
CA ASN A 496 20.29 68.78 13.92
C ASN A 496 19.44 67.98 14.91
N GLY A 497 19.04 66.76 14.54
CA GLY A 497 18.27 65.84 15.38
C GLY A 497 16.79 66.17 15.58
N ALA A 498 16.25 67.19 14.93
CA ALA A 498 14.81 67.47 14.92
C ALA A 498 14.09 66.64 13.84
N VAL A 499 12.86 66.21 14.13
CA VAL A 499 11.98 65.61 13.12
C VAL A 499 11.42 66.75 12.27
N GLU A 500 11.51 66.62 10.96
CA GLU A 500 11.00 67.60 10.02
C GLU A 500 9.55 67.24 9.65
N GLU A 501 8.60 68.08 10.05
CA GLU A 501 7.21 68.01 9.61
C GLU A 501 6.96 68.99 8.47
N ILE A 502 6.27 68.52 7.44
CA ILE A 502 5.94 69.32 6.27
C ILE A 502 4.53 69.88 6.41
N TRP A 503 4.41 71.20 6.48
CA TRP A 503 3.13 71.91 6.51
C TRP A 503 2.87 72.57 5.16
N TRP A 504 1.88 72.04 4.44
CA TRP A 504 1.51 72.47 3.10
C TRP A 504 0.62 73.72 3.11
N TYR A 505 0.58 74.41 1.96
CA TYR A 505 -0.37 75.50 1.66
C TYR A 505 -0.32 76.70 2.62
N ARG A 506 0.88 77.05 3.08
CA ARG A 506 1.10 78.24 3.89
C ARG A 506 1.34 79.43 2.97
N GLN A 507 0.92 80.61 3.42
CA GLN A 507 1.04 81.86 2.68
C GLN A 507 2.41 82.49 2.93
N SER A 508 2.93 82.46 4.16
CA SER A 508 4.26 83.02 4.46
C SER A 508 5.04 82.23 5.51
N ILE A 509 6.36 82.43 5.56
CA ILE A 509 7.22 81.84 6.59
C ILE A 509 6.82 82.28 8.01
N LEU A 510 6.23 83.48 8.14
CA LEU A 510 5.78 83.99 9.42
C LEU A 510 4.43 83.38 9.86
N GLU A 511 3.54 83.02 8.92
CA GLU A 511 2.35 82.20 9.24
C GLU A 511 2.79 80.84 9.80
N CYS A 512 3.88 80.30 9.28
CA CYS A 512 4.44 79.06 9.79
C CYS A 512 5.08 79.23 11.16
N ALA A 513 5.75 80.36 11.42
CA ALA A 513 6.25 80.65 12.75
C ALA A 513 5.10 80.84 13.75
N GLU A 514 3.96 81.41 13.34
CA GLU A 514 2.75 81.49 14.17
C GLU A 514 2.16 80.11 14.48
N ALA A 515 2.00 79.25 13.49
CA ALA A 515 1.59 77.86 13.71
C ALA A 515 2.60 77.09 14.61
N CYS A 516 3.89 77.36 14.45
CA CYS A 516 4.96 76.84 15.30
C CYS A 516 4.86 77.35 16.74
N ALA A 517 4.40 78.58 16.96
CA ALA A 517 4.19 79.14 18.29
C ALA A 517 3.16 78.31 19.08
N LEU A 518 2.06 77.91 18.41
CA LEU A 518 0.97 77.11 18.99
C LEU A 518 1.39 75.67 19.33
N ASN A 519 2.41 75.13 18.67
CA ASN A 519 2.94 73.80 18.97
C ASN A 519 4.15 73.91 19.92
N PRO A 520 4.06 73.52 21.21
CA PRO A 520 5.16 73.66 22.16
C PRO A 520 6.40 72.82 21.81
N ARG A 521 6.26 71.81 20.94
CA ARG A 521 7.36 70.98 20.44
C ARG A 521 8.04 71.58 19.21
N CYS A 522 7.47 72.59 18.57
CA CYS A 522 8.09 73.19 17.39
C CYS A 522 9.27 74.09 17.80
N LEU A 523 10.46 73.76 17.31
CA LEU A 523 11.72 74.44 17.57
C LEU A 523 11.95 75.61 16.62
N GLY A 524 11.35 75.58 15.44
CA GLY A 524 11.49 76.58 14.40
C GLY A 524 10.91 76.11 13.07
N VAL A 525 10.90 77.00 12.08
CA VAL A 525 10.37 76.71 10.75
C VAL A 525 11.34 77.17 9.66
N GLY A 526 11.43 76.37 8.61
CA GLY A 526 11.99 76.76 7.32
C GLY A 526 10.91 76.89 6.25
N TRP A 527 11.26 77.51 5.13
CA TRP A 527 10.34 77.78 4.02
C TRP A 527 10.94 77.36 2.68
N ARG A 528 10.13 76.70 1.85
CA ARG A 528 10.44 76.43 0.43
C ARG A 528 9.27 76.84 -0.45
N ASN A 529 9.57 77.51 -1.57
CA ASN A 529 8.54 77.79 -2.57
C ASN A 529 8.12 76.48 -3.25
N PHE A 530 6.81 76.28 -3.42
CA PHE A 530 6.29 75.10 -4.10
C PHE A 530 6.19 75.38 -5.60
N GLY A 531 7.02 74.71 -6.41
CA GLY A 531 6.73 74.39 -7.81
C GLY A 531 6.17 75.50 -8.72
N GLY A 532 6.64 76.75 -8.62
CA GLY A 532 6.30 77.83 -9.57
C GLY A 532 5.08 78.68 -9.21
N GLU A 533 4.37 78.42 -8.10
CA GLU A 533 3.40 79.38 -7.54
C GLU A 533 4.13 80.32 -6.56
N PRO A 534 4.31 81.61 -6.90
CA PRO A 534 5.08 82.54 -6.06
C PRO A 534 4.39 82.87 -4.72
N GLU A 535 3.10 82.57 -4.59
CA GLU A 535 2.27 82.97 -3.45
C GLU A 535 2.10 81.88 -2.39
N LYS A 536 2.42 80.60 -2.70
CA LYS A 536 2.26 79.48 -1.74
C LYS A 536 3.57 78.73 -1.58
N GLY A 537 3.88 78.40 -0.33
CA GLY A 537 5.06 77.60 -0.01
C GLY A 537 4.78 76.48 0.97
N VAL A 538 5.84 75.72 1.17
CA VAL A 538 5.93 74.57 2.04
C VAL A 538 6.74 74.97 3.25
N CYS A 539 6.17 74.73 4.43
CA CYS A 539 6.85 74.95 5.68
C CYS A 539 7.44 73.68 6.21
N HIS A 540 8.70 73.79 6.61
CA HIS A 540 9.47 72.70 7.18
C HIS A 540 9.59 72.98 8.67
N ALA A 541 8.63 72.49 9.45
CA ALA A 541 8.59 72.68 10.89
C ALA A 541 9.52 71.66 11.57
N MET A 542 10.43 72.16 12.39
CA MET A 542 11.41 71.36 13.09
C MET A 542 10.86 71.00 14.46
N ILE A 543 10.45 69.75 14.64
CA ILE A 543 9.76 69.27 15.84
C ILE A 543 10.73 68.54 16.77
N LYS A 544 10.64 68.87 18.06
CA LYS A 544 11.39 68.27 19.16
C LYS A 544 11.09 66.76 19.29
N TRP A 545 12.14 65.93 19.34
CA TRP A 545 12.10 64.49 19.61
C TRP A 545 13.12 64.02 20.69
N ASP A 546 12.73 64.09 21.97
CA ASP A 546 13.39 63.60 23.20
C ASP A 546 14.91 63.79 23.46
N HIS A 547 15.68 64.46 22.60
CA HIS A 547 17.12 64.69 22.78
C HIS A 547 17.53 66.18 22.89
N ILE A 548 18.84 66.47 22.96
CA ILE A 548 19.42 67.83 22.95
C ILE A 548 19.48 68.33 21.50
N TYR A 549 18.87 69.47 21.18
CA TYR A 549 18.91 70.07 19.83
C TYR A 549 19.89 71.23 19.79
N GLN A 550 20.66 71.25 18.72
CA GLN A 550 21.61 72.32 18.44
C GLN A 550 21.36 72.87 17.04
N LEU A 551 21.53 74.18 16.91
CA LEU A 551 21.62 74.84 15.61
C LEU A 551 23.01 74.58 15.05
N VAL A 552 23.09 74.02 13.85
CA VAL A 552 24.36 73.76 13.17
C VAL A 552 24.42 74.62 11.91
N ASN A 553 25.56 75.28 11.67
CA ASN A 553 25.79 76.01 10.44
C ASN A 553 25.86 75.03 9.27
N THR A 554 25.16 75.33 8.18
CA THR A 554 25.24 74.50 6.96
C THR A 554 26.50 74.87 6.17
N ALA A 555 27.44 73.92 6.00
CA ALA A 555 28.72 74.16 5.33
C ALA A 555 28.61 74.39 3.81
N PHE A 556 27.44 74.14 3.20
CA PHE A 556 27.22 74.30 1.77
C PHE A 556 26.00 75.19 1.50
N PRO A 557 26.17 76.37 0.91
CA PRO A 557 25.06 77.16 0.37
C PRO A 557 24.59 76.49 -0.93
N HIS A 558 23.91 75.34 -0.82
CA HIS A 558 23.18 74.82 -1.97
C HIS A 558 22.08 75.81 -2.35
N SER A 559 21.82 75.94 -3.64
CA SER A 559 20.92 76.89 -4.30
C SER A 559 19.44 76.84 -3.86
N GLY A 560 19.11 76.00 -2.86
CA GLY A 560 17.83 75.94 -2.17
C GLY A 560 17.97 76.04 -0.65
N GLY A 561 18.95 76.83 -0.17
CA GLY A 561 19.34 77.01 1.24
C GLY A 561 18.20 76.83 2.24
N GLU A 562 18.42 75.97 3.23
CA GLU A 562 17.51 75.82 4.36
C GLU A 562 17.82 76.96 5.35
N HIS A 563 16.82 77.80 5.62
CA HIS A 563 16.91 78.91 6.56
C HIS A 563 15.89 78.67 7.67
N LEU A 564 16.28 78.93 8.91
CA LEU A 564 15.46 78.61 10.08
C LEU A 564 15.13 79.89 10.85
N ILE A 565 13.85 80.15 11.02
CA ILE A 565 13.35 81.00 12.09
C ILE A 565 13.13 80.09 13.30
N TYR A 566 13.90 80.25 14.37
CA TYR A 566 13.80 79.37 15.54
C TYR A 566 13.21 80.08 16.74
N ALA A 567 12.50 79.31 17.58
CA ALA A 567 11.98 79.78 18.86
C ALA A 567 13.12 79.83 19.89
N LYS A 568 13.53 81.03 20.28
CA LYS A 568 14.74 81.28 21.11
C LYS A 568 14.71 80.56 22.46
N GLY A 569 13.53 80.39 23.05
CA GLY A 569 13.34 79.66 24.31
C GLY A 569 13.30 78.14 24.17
N ARG A 570 13.31 77.60 22.95
CA ARG A 570 13.13 76.16 22.68
C ARG A 570 14.38 75.46 22.15
N ILE A 571 15.39 76.22 21.70
CA ILE A 571 16.66 75.70 21.21
C ILE A 571 17.83 76.47 21.80
N THR A 572 18.92 75.78 22.13
CA THR A 572 20.14 76.43 22.63
C THR A 572 21.06 76.74 21.44
N PRO A 573 21.37 78.01 21.14
CA PRO A 573 22.38 78.33 20.13
C PRO A 573 23.75 77.88 20.64
N THR A 574 24.48 77.09 19.85
CA THR A 574 25.91 76.93 20.08
C THR A 574 26.60 78.24 19.72
N GLY A 575 27.26 78.86 20.70
CA GLY A 575 28.27 79.88 20.40
C GLY A 575 29.36 79.22 19.56
N ALA A 576 29.85 79.91 18.54
CA ALA A 576 31.05 79.45 17.85
C ALA A 576 32.14 79.21 18.91
N PRO A 577 32.89 78.08 18.88
CA PRO A 577 34.20 78.10 19.51
C PRO A 577 34.94 79.27 18.87
N GLY A 578 35.59 80.10 19.69
CA GLY A 578 36.39 81.21 19.21
C GLY A 578 37.34 80.76 18.10
N THR A 579 37.62 81.71 17.21
CA THR A 579 38.83 81.72 16.36
C THR A 579 40.02 81.08 17.03
#